data_AF-A0A930T4V1-F1
#
_entry.id   AF-A0A930T4V1-F1
#
_cell.length_a   1.000
_cell.length_b   1.000
_cell.length_c   1.000
_cell.angle_alpha   90.00
_cell.angle_beta   90.00
_cell.angle_gamma   90.00
#
_symmetry.space_group_name_H-M   'P 1'
#
loop_
_entity.id
_entity.type
_entity.pdbx_description
1 polymer ?
#
loop_
_entity_poly.entity_id
_entity_poly.type
_entity_poly.pdbx_seq_one_letter_code
_entity_poly.pdbx_strand_id
1 'polypeptide(L)' 'MQFIRQQIVPLVTILIALFALVAVSARSFMETDLAQPAPIETVIDVDINS' A
#
# COMPACT_ATOMS: atom_id res chain seq x y z
N MET A 1 6.18 -34.47 -18.50
CA MET A 1 6.35 -33.00 -18.63
C MET A 1 5.83 -32.23 -17.41
N GLN A 2 6.14 -32.70 -16.19
CA GLN A 2 5.59 -32.11 -14.95
C GLN A 2 6.63 -31.29 -14.17
N PHE A 3 7.92 -31.63 -14.33
CA PHE A 3 9.06 -30.98 -13.65
C PHE A 3 9.21 -29.48 -13.97
N ILE A 4 9.09 -29.12 -15.25
CA ILE A 4 9.27 -27.74 -15.72
C ILE A 4 8.22 -26.83 -15.06
N ARG A 5 6.95 -27.24 -15.06
CA ARG A 5 5.85 -26.46 -14.47
C ARG A 5 5.91 -26.47 -12.94
N GLN A 6 6.31 -27.57 -12.30
CA GLN A 6 6.38 -27.62 -10.83
C GLN A 6 7.50 -26.76 -10.24
N GLN A 7 8.58 -26.48 -10.97
CA GLN A 7 9.68 -25.67 -10.44
C GLN A 7 9.65 -24.22 -10.93
N ILE A 8 9.27 -23.99 -12.18
CA ILE A 8 9.26 -22.64 -12.75
C ILE A 8 8.06 -21.84 -12.25
N VAL A 9 6.88 -22.47 -12.13
CA VAL A 9 5.67 -21.76 -11.64
C VAL A 9 5.88 -21.20 -10.22
N PRO A 10 6.30 -21.96 -9.19
CA PRO A 10 6.48 -21.40 -7.86
C PRO A 10 7.59 -20.34 -7.81
N LEU A 11 8.66 -20.52 -8.57
CA LEU A 11 9.77 -19.57 -8.61
C LEU A 11 9.32 -18.23 -9.23
N VAL A 12 8.58 -18.27 -10.34
CA VAL A 12 7.99 -17.07 -10.96
C VAL A 12 6.97 -16.40 -10.05
N THR A 13 6.12 -17.17 -9.36
CA THR A 13 5.18 -16.62 -8.38
C THR A 13 5.89 -15.85 -7.28
N ILE A 14 6.98 -16.39 -6.73
CA ILE A 14 7.78 -15.70 -5.71
C ILE A 14 8.40 -14.41 -6.28
N LEU A 15 8.97 -14.46 -7.49
CA LEU A 15 9.54 -13.27 -8.13
C LEU A 15 8.49 -12.17 -8.34
N ILE A 16 7.29 -12.54 -8.81
CA ILE A 16 6.18 -11.60 -8.97
C ILE A 16 5.72 -11.07 -7.63
N ALA A 17 5.60 -11.91 -6.60
CA ALA A 17 5.20 -11.50 -5.26
C ALA A 17 6.20 -10.51 -4.65
N LEU A 18 7.50 -10.77 -4.79
CA LEU A 18 8.55 -9.85 -4.34
C LEU A 18 8.50 -8.53 -5.11
N PHE A 19 8.32 -8.58 -6.43
CA PHE A 19 8.18 -7.38 -7.25
C PHE A 19 6.95 -6.56 -6.84
N ALA A 20 5.80 -7.22 -6.66
CA ALA A 20 4.56 -6.58 -6.21
C ALA A 20 4.73 -5.98 -4.81
N LEU A 21 5.38 -6.69 -3.88
CA LEU A 21 5.69 -6.19 -2.54
C LEU A 21 6.51 -4.89 -2.59
N VAL A 22 7.56 -4.86 -3.42
CA VAL A 22 8.40 -3.67 -3.61
C VAL A 22 7.62 -2.55 -4.28
N ALA A 23 6.86 -2.84 -5.34
CA ALA A 23 6.09 -1.84 -6.08
C ALA A 23 4.99 -1.19 -5.22
N VAL A 24 4.26 -1.99 -4.44
CA VAL A 24 3.23 -1.52 -3.50
C VAL A 24 3.86 -0.71 -2.38
N SER A 25 4.99 -1.18 -1.81
CA SER A 25 5.71 -0.41 -0.79
C SER A 25 6.17 0.93 -1.34
N ALA A 26 6.82 0.94 -2.50
CA ALA A 26 7.26 2.17 -3.14
C ALA A 26 6.09 3.14 -3.40
N ARG A 27 4.93 2.62 -3.84
CA ARG A 27 3.71 3.40 -4.11
C ARG A 27 3.08 3.98 -2.84
N SER A 28 2.92 3.18 -1.78
CA SER A 28 2.27 3.61 -0.54
C SER A 28 3.12 4.58 0.30
N PHE A 29 4.44 4.57 0.14
CA PHE A 29 5.34 5.51 0.79
C PHE A 29 5.72 6.71 -0.11
N MET A 30 5.06 6.89 -1.25
CA MET A 30 5.23 8.13 -2.03
C MET A 30 4.67 9.31 -1.24
N GLU A 31 5.35 10.46 -1.31
CA GLU A 31 4.98 11.70 -0.61
C GLU A 31 3.49 12.04 -0.76
N THR A 32 2.87 11.73 -1.90
CA THR A 32 1.44 11.99 -2.14
C THR A 32 0.49 11.22 -1.23
N ASP A 33 0.86 10.03 -0.74
CA ASP A 33 0.03 9.20 0.16
C ASP A 33 0.19 9.69 1.61
N LEU A 34 1.38 10.18 1.97
CA LEU A 34 1.70 10.72 3.31
C LEU A 34 1.44 12.22 3.47
N ALA A 35 1.31 12.97 2.37
CA ALA A 35 1.04 14.41 2.38
C ALA A 35 -0.44 14.75 2.60
N GLN A 36 -1.32 13.74 2.68
CA GLN A 36 -2.68 13.99 3.10
C GLN A 36 -2.66 14.48 4.55
N PRO A 37 -3.11 15.72 4.82
CA PRO A 37 -3.15 16.25 6.17
C PRO A 37 -3.91 15.27 7.06
N ALA A 38 -3.32 14.89 8.19
CA ALA A 38 -4.06 14.14 9.20
C ALA A 38 -5.39 14.86 9.45
N PRO A 39 -6.52 14.14 9.60
CA PRO A 39 -7.79 14.75 9.93
C PRO A 39 -7.61 15.62 11.18
N ILE A 40 -7.48 16.93 10.97
CA ILE A 40 -7.64 17.90 12.03
C ILE A 40 -9.13 17.93 12.23
N GLU A 41 -9.61 17.32 13.32
CA GLU A 41 -10.94 17.62 13.81
C GLU A 41 -10.99 19.16 13.85
N THR A 42 -11.79 19.76 12.96
CA THR A 42 -12.27 21.10 13.18
C THR A 42 -13.11 20.93 14.44
N VAL A 43 -12.48 21.09 15.61
CA VAL A 43 -13.16 21.25 16.88
C VAL A 43 -14.20 22.30 16.55
N ILE A 44 -15.45 21.86 16.42
CA ILE A 44 -16.58 22.76 16.30
C ILE A 44 -16.47 23.54 17.59
N ASP A 45 -15.93 24.76 17.49
CA ASP A 45 -16.07 25.77 18.51
C ASP A 45 -17.58 25.98 18.57
N VAL A 46 -18.22 25.23 19.47
CA VAL A 46 -19.64 25.35 19.77
C VAL A 46 -19.77 26.70 20.49
N ASP A 47 -19.73 27.78 19.70
CA ASP A 47 -20.09 29.14 20.12
C ASP A 47 -21.61 29.25 20.19
N ILE A 48 -22.28 28.49 21.05
CA ILE A 48 -23.67 28.81 21.35
C ILE A 48 -23.88 28.89 22.85
N ASN A 49 -23.17 29.85 23.42
CA ASN A 49 -23.80 30.78 24.35
C ASN A 49 -24.78 31.67 23.53
N SER A 50 -25.88 31.06 23.07
CA SER A 50 -27.09 31.69 22.52
C SER A 50 -28.29 31.11 23.24
#